data_AF-A0A1E1WUQ6-F1
#
_entry.id   AF-A0A1E1WUQ6-F1
#
_cell.length_a   1.000
_cell.length_b   1.000
_cell.length_c   1.000
_cell.angle_alpha   90.00
_cell.angle_beta   90.00
_cell.angle_gamma   90.00
#
_symmetry.space_group_name_H-M   'P 1'
#
loop_
_entity.id
_entity.type
_entity.pdbx_description
1 polymer ?
#
loop_
_entity_poly.entity_id
_entity_poly.type
_entity_poly.pdbx_seq_one_letter_code
_entity_poly.pdbx_strand_id
1 'polypeptide(L)'
;AKFDYIVDPDMTGIGLGPHQRSTDILTNDLAKGRYFGFPPYVEYRKFCSRLRYKTWKDLKPIINPEHLEKLQELYKNVEDIDLMAGMWVEKYIPGGFVPQTFYCLIVDQLRRNMVVDRHFFERPTRPNAFTFEQLLEIRKATIAQVLCDVGDTVTEIQPHAFFRQSLGNEMRSCDQIEKVNLNAWKDISCHYNPGKVEIPTLYS
;
A
#
# COMPACT_ATOMS: atom_id res chain seq x y z
N ALA A 1 12.01 18.28 24.77
CA ALA A 1 11.31 17.04 24.42
C ALA A 1 11.23 16.97 22.90
N LYS A 2 11.79 15.93 22.28
CA LYS A 2 11.61 15.69 20.85
C LYS A 2 10.14 15.27 20.70
N PHE A 3 9.32 16.06 20.02
CA PHE A 3 7.93 15.68 19.80
C PHE A 3 7.92 14.44 18.92
N ASP A 4 7.53 13.30 19.47
CA ASP A 4 7.43 12.03 18.76
C ASP A 4 6.03 11.89 18.18
N TYR A 5 5.76 12.63 17.09
CA TYR A 5 4.49 12.54 16.39
C TYR A 5 4.45 11.24 15.58
N ILE A 6 4.00 10.15 16.21
CA ILE A 6 3.57 8.94 15.53
C ILE A 6 2.50 9.29 14.49
N VAL A 7 1.68 10.31 14.79
CA VAL A 7 0.60 10.78 13.92
C VAL A 7 0.54 12.30 13.91
N ASP A 8 0.24 12.86 12.75
CA ASP A 8 0.09 14.30 12.55
C ASP A 8 -1.14 14.85 13.29
N PRO A 9 -1.04 16.02 13.96
CA PRO A 9 -2.18 16.65 14.64
C PRO A 9 -3.44 16.83 13.78
N ASP A 10 -3.28 17.02 12.47
CA ASP A 10 -4.42 17.17 11.57
C ASP A 10 -5.28 15.90 11.53
N MET A 11 -4.68 14.72 11.69
CA MET A 11 -5.42 13.44 11.75
C MET A 11 -6.11 13.20 13.10
N THR A 12 -5.57 13.76 14.19
CA THR A 12 -6.13 13.59 15.54
C THR A 12 -7.10 14.69 15.96
N GLY A 13 -6.97 15.90 15.39
CA GLY A 13 -7.74 17.08 15.80
C GLY A 13 -8.81 17.50 14.80
N ILE A 14 -8.55 17.34 13.50
CA ILE A 14 -9.40 17.86 12.42
C ILE A 14 -10.09 16.69 11.70
N GLY A 15 -9.30 15.74 11.21
CA GLY A 15 -9.66 14.57 10.42
C GLY A 15 -10.42 14.87 9.12
N LEU A 16 -11.70 15.26 9.19
CA LEU A 16 -12.58 15.50 8.03
C LEU A 16 -12.92 16.99 7.81
N GLY A 17 -12.11 17.90 8.36
CA GLY A 17 -12.15 19.33 8.05
C GLY A 17 -13.56 19.95 8.15
N PRO A 18 -14.07 20.64 7.12
CA PRO A 18 -15.35 21.33 7.19
C PRO A 18 -16.57 20.40 7.34
N HIS A 19 -16.40 19.09 7.10
CA HIS A 19 -17.49 18.11 7.22
C HIS A 19 -17.69 17.60 8.65
N GLN A 20 -16.71 17.77 9.53
CA GLN A 20 -16.80 17.37 10.93
C GLN A 20 -15.96 18.29 11.82
N ARG A 21 -16.57 18.92 12.82
CA ARG A 21 -15.90 19.95 13.66
C ARG A 21 -14.64 19.46 14.37
N SER A 22 -14.59 18.19 14.73
CA SER A 22 -13.40 17.54 15.28
C SER A 22 -13.59 16.02 15.19
N THR A 23 -12.52 15.32 14.80
CA THR A 23 -12.47 13.86 14.86
C THR A 23 -11.04 13.41 15.09
N ASP A 24 -10.90 12.35 15.87
CA ASP A 24 -9.64 11.64 16.05
C ASP A 24 -9.70 10.33 15.27
N ILE A 25 -9.00 10.28 14.13
CA ILE A 25 -8.97 9.11 13.24
C ILE A 25 -8.41 7.88 13.97
N LEU A 26 -7.45 8.07 14.88
CA LEU A 26 -6.70 7.01 15.52
C LEU A 26 -7.53 6.39 16.63
N THR A 27 -8.17 7.23 17.46
CA THR A 27 -9.15 6.75 18.44
C THR A 27 -10.30 6.00 17.75
N ASN A 28 -10.77 6.49 16.59
CA ASN A 28 -11.76 5.77 15.79
C ASN A 28 -11.25 4.41 15.30
N ASP A 29 -10.00 4.30 14.86
CA ASP A 29 -9.43 3.04 14.41
C ASP A 29 -9.27 2.02 15.55
N LEU A 30 -8.91 2.46 16.76
CA LEU A 30 -8.95 1.62 17.95
C LEU A 30 -10.38 1.14 18.25
N ALA A 31 -11.35 2.05 18.22
CA ALA A 31 -12.76 1.71 18.45
C ALA A 31 -13.31 0.72 17.41
N LYS A 32 -12.97 0.90 16.13
CA LYS A 32 -13.30 -0.06 15.06
C LYS A 32 -12.68 -1.43 15.31
N GLY A 33 -11.39 -1.47 15.68
CA GLY A 33 -10.72 -2.73 16.00
C GLY A 33 -11.43 -3.52 17.09
N ARG A 34 -11.86 -2.83 18.16
CA ARG A 34 -12.65 -3.44 19.25
C ARG A 34 -14.04 -3.87 18.79
N TYR A 35 -14.72 -3.04 18.00
CA TYR A 35 -16.03 -3.36 17.44
C TYR A 35 -16.01 -4.62 16.55
N PHE A 36 -15.00 -4.74 15.68
CA PHE A 36 -14.81 -5.92 14.84
C PHE A 36 -14.24 -7.14 15.60
N GLY A 37 -13.93 -6.99 16.90
CA GLY A 37 -13.41 -8.07 17.73
C GLY A 37 -12.03 -8.54 17.30
N PHE A 38 -11.16 -7.62 16.84
CA PHE A 38 -9.79 -7.99 16.50
C PHE A 38 -9.05 -8.53 17.72
N PRO A 39 -8.33 -9.66 17.59
CA PRO A 39 -7.45 -10.14 18.63
C PRO A 39 -6.40 -9.11 19.07
N PRO A 40 -5.82 -9.30 20.27
CA PRO A 40 -4.74 -8.43 20.75
C PRO A 40 -3.53 -8.44 19.82
N TYR A 41 -2.76 -7.34 19.82
CA TYR A 41 -1.53 -7.16 19.05
C TYR A 41 -0.58 -8.36 19.16
N VAL A 42 -0.40 -8.90 20.37
CA VAL A 42 0.52 -10.00 20.64
C VAL A 42 0.16 -11.31 19.91
N GLU A 43 -1.11 -11.53 19.59
CA GLU A 43 -1.54 -12.71 18.82
C GLU A 43 -1.15 -12.59 17.34
N TYR A 44 -1.28 -11.41 16.75
CA TYR A 44 -0.78 -11.12 15.40
C TYR A 44 0.74 -11.18 15.35
N ARG A 45 1.40 -10.66 16.38
CA ARG A 45 2.86 -10.73 16.48
C ARG A 45 3.33 -12.18 16.56
N LYS A 46 2.67 -13.01 17.36
CA LYS A 46 2.92 -14.45 17.46
C LYS A 46 2.65 -15.18 16.16
N PHE A 47 1.60 -14.84 15.43
CA PHE A 47 1.36 -15.37 14.09
C PHE A 47 2.55 -15.09 13.16
N CYS A 48 3.05 -13.86 13.16
CA CYS A 48 4.14 -13.42 12.28
C CYS A 48 5.53 -13.93 12.67
N SER A 49 5.85 -14.01 13.96
CA SER A 49 7.20 -14.42 14.43
C SER A 49 7.27 -15.87 14.90
N ARG A 50 6.13 -16.52 15.12
CA ARG A 50 6.00 -17.84 15.79
C ARG A 50 6.49 -17.87 17.24
N LEU A 51 6.74 -16.70 17.84
CA LEU A 51 7.14 -16.56 19.24
C LEU A 51 5.95 -16.17 20.12
N ARG A 52 6.01 -16.47 21.41
CA ARG A 52 4.98 -16.08 22.38
C ARG A 52 5.40 -14.80 23.10
N TYR A 53 4.47 -13.88 23.29
CA TYR A 53 4.67 -12.61 23.99
C TYR A 53 3.67 -12.53 25.13
N LYS A 54 4.16 -12.71 26.36
CA LYS A 54 3.31 -12.77 27.56
C LYS A 54 3.66 -11.72 28.60
N THR A 55 4.82 -11.12 28.47
CA THR A 55 5.35 -10.13 29.41
C THR A 55 5.82 -8.89 28.68
N TRP A 56 5.82 -7.76 29.38
CA TRP A 56 6.40 -6.52 28.88
C TRP A 56 7.87 -6.66 28.45
N LYS A 57 8.62 -7.57 29.08
CA LYS A 57 10.01 -7.86 28.72
C LYS A 57 10.14 -8.42 27.32
N ASP A 58 9.16 -9.20 26.86
CA ASP A 58 9.17 -9.82 25.52
C ASP A 58 9.04 -8.77 24.41
N LEU A 59 8.50 -7.58 24.72
CA LEU A 59 8.31 -6.48 23.77
C LEU A 59 9.51 -5.52 23.69
N LYS A 60 10.44 -5.55 24.66
CA LYS A 60 11.63 -4.66 24.69
C LYS A 60 12.49 -4.70 23.41
N PRO A 61 12.71 -5.86 22.75
CA PRO A 61 13.45 -5.89 21.50
C PRO A 61 12.70 -5.21 20.35
N ILE A 62 11.37 -5.16 20.40
CA ILE A 62 10.47 -4.85 19.29
C ILE A 62 9.99 -3.39 19.33
N ILE A 63 9.79 -2.84 20.53
CA ILE A 63 9.24 -1.50 20.77
C ILE A 63 10.30 -0.65 21.47
N ASN A 64 10.34 0.66 21.17
CA ASN A 64 11.26 1.58 21.83
C ASN A 64 10.88 1.76 23.32
N PRO A 65 11.85 1.97 24.23
CA PRO A 65 11.58 2.05 25.66
C PRO A 65 10.49 3.08 26.04
N GLU A 66 10.54 4.28 25.45
CA GLU A 66 9.57 5.35 25.70
C GLU A 66 8.13 4.95 25.32
N HIS A 67 7.95 4.32 24.16
CA HIS A 67 6.63 3.83 23.76
C HIS A 67 6.16 2.66 24.62
N LEU A 68 7.09 1.79 25.03
CA LEU A 68 6.76 0.67 25.90
C LEU A 68 6.28 1.13 27.28
N GLU A 69 6.91 2.16 27.84
CA GLU A 69 6.46 2.81 29.08
C GLU A 69 5.04 3.36 28.92
N LYS A 70 4.74 4.03 27.81
CA LYS A 70 3.38 4.53 27.53
C LYS A 70 2.35 3.40 27.40
N LEU A 71 2.70 2.30 26.76
CA LEU A 71 1.81 1.13 26.71
C LEU A 71 1.57 0.54 28.11
N GLN A 72 2.58 0.52 28.99
CA GLN A 72 2.45 0.05 30.37
C GLN A 72 1.56 0.96 31.23
N GLU A 73 1.55 2.26 30.96
CA GLU A 73 0.63 3.21 31.61
C GLU A 73 -0.83 2.97 31.18
N LEU A 74 -1.05 2.62 29.90
CA LEU A 74 -2.38 2.55 29.29
C LEU A 74 -3.04 1.16 29.38
N TYR A 75 -2.24 0.10 29.35
CA TYR A 75 -2.73 -1.29 29.33
C TYR A 75 -2.21 -2.07 30.54
N LYS A 76 -3.07 -2.90 31.12
CA LYS A 76 -2.72 -3.71 32.30
C LYS A 76 -1.78 -4.86 31.93
N ASN A 77 -2.06 -5.57 30.84
CA ASN A 77 -1.26 -6.68 30.34
C ASN A 77 -0.92 -6.50 28.86
N VAL A 78 0.14 -7.16 28.39
CA VAL A 78 0.48 -7.17 26.95
C VAL A 78 -0.60 -7.81 26.08
N GLU A 79 -1.41 -8.70 26.68
CA GLU A 79 -2.55 -9.36 26.04
C GLU A 79 -3.78 -8.44 25.90
N ASP A 80 -3.73 -7.22 26.45
CA ASP A 80 -4.81 -6.23 26.32
C ASP A 80 -4.52 -5.19 25.22
N ILE A 81 -3.32 -5.20 24.64
CA ILE A 81 -2.88 -4.18 23.66
C ILE A 81 -3.69 -4.33 22.37
N ASP A 82 -4.40 -3.27 21.97
CA ASP A 82 -5.09 -3.20 20.68
C ASP A 82 -4.10 -3.36 19.52
N LEU A 83 -4.50 -4.07 18.46
CA LEU A 83 -3.65 -4.34 17.30
C LEU A 83 -2.98 -3.06 16.74
N MET A 84 -3.78 -2.02 16.48
CA MET A 84 -3.29 -0.78 15.88
C MET A 84 -2.33 -0.04 16.83
N ALA A 85 -2.64 0.01 18.12
CA ALA A 85 -1.78 0.64 19.13
C ALA A 85 -0.40 0.00 19.16
N GLY A 86 -0.33 -1.34 19.15
CA GLY A 86 0.93 -2.07 19.12
C GLY A 86 1.70 -1.90 17.80
N MET A 87 0.99 -1.86 16.66
CA MET A 87 1.61 -1.62 15.37
C MET A 87 2.24 -0.24 15.25
N TRP A 88 1.58 0.81 15.71
CA TRP A 88 2.07 2.19 15.58
C TRP A 88 3.39 2.47 16.30
N VAL A 89 3.68 1.72 17.37
CA VAL A 89 4.89 1.90 18.19
C VAL A 89 5.96 0.83 17.95
N GLU A 90 5.69 -0.14 17.08
CA GLU A 90 6.66 -1.17 16.73
C GLU A 90 7.74 -0.60 15.82
N LYS A 91 8.99 -0.98 16.08
CA LYS A 91 10.14 -0.56 15.27
C LYS A 91 9.95 -0.99 13.81
N TYR A 92 10.37 -0.11 12.91
CA TYR A 92 10.35 -0.41 11.49
C TYR A 92 11.35 -1.50 11.12
N ILE A 93 11.02 -2.22 10.05
CA ILE A 93 11.94 -3.21 9.46
C ILE A 93 13.19 -2.52 8.87
N PRO A 94 14.36 -3.18 8.86
CA PRO A 94 15.53 -2.65 8.18
C PRO A 94 15.24 -2.35 6.70
N GLY A 95 15.56 -1.13 6.26
CA GLY A 95 15.33 -0.69 4.87
C GLY A 95 13.88 -0.35 4.52
N GLY A 96 12.95 -0.33 5.49
CA GLY A 96 11.55 0.04 5.29
C GLY A 96 11.03 1.03 6.34
N PHE A 97 9.81 1.52 6.10
CA PHE A 97 9.11 2.49 6.97
C PHE A 97 7.83 1.91 7.57
N VAL A 98 7.77 0.59 7.72
CA VAL A 98 6.61 -0.11 8.28
C VAL A 98 7.03 -1.06 9.40
N PRO A 99 6.17 -1.25 10.42
CA PRO A 99 6.36 -2.28 11.45
C PRO A 99 6.47 -3.68 10.86
N GLN A 100 7.25 -4.57 11.49
CA GLN A 100 7.38 -5.96 11.04
C GLN A 100 6.05 -6.71 11.06
N THR A 101 5.19 -6.48 12.07
CA THR A 101 3.87 -7.09 12.12
C THR A 101 2.99 -6.63 10.95
N PHE A 102 3.02 -5.34 10.60
CA PHE A 102 2.27 -4.80 9.46
C PHE A 102 2.77 -5.37 8.14
N TYR A 103 4.09 -5.39 7.95
CA TYR A 103 4.72 -5.99 6.77
C TYR A 103 4.29 -7.44 6.56
N CYS A 104 4.35 -8.26 7.61
CA CYS A 104 3.94 -9.66 7.57
C CYS A 104 2.48 -9.84 7.11
N LEU A 105 1.54 -9.10 7.73
CA LEU A 105 0.12 -9.21 7.39
C LEU A 105 -0.18 -8.74 5.96
N ILE A 106 0.40 -7.61 5.55
CA ILE A 106 0.19 -7.07 4.21
C ILE A 106 0.79 -7.98 3.14
N VAL A 107 2.00 -8.51 3.35
CA VAL A 107 2.62 -9.44 2.39
C VAL A 107 1.83 -10.72 2.26
N ASP A 108 1.34 -11.30 3.37
CA ASP A 108 0.47 -12.48 3.31
C ASP A 108 -0.81 -12.17 2.51
N GLN A 109 -1.47 -11.04 2.79
CA GLN A 109 -2.70 -10.64 2.09
C GLN A 109 -2.46 -10.37 0.60
N LEU A 110 -1.43 -9.61 0.24
CA LEU A 110 -1.08 -9.30 -1.15
C LEU A 110 -0.75 -10.58 -1.91
N ARG A 111 0.04 -11.49 -1.31
CA ARG A 111 0.38 -12.77 -1.93
C ARG A 111 -0.87 -13.60 -2.21
N ARG A 112 -1.77 -13.72 -1.23
CA ARG A 112 -3.05 -14.42 -1.42
C ARG A 112 -3.83 -13.81 -2.57
N ASN A 113 -4.00 -12.49 -2.58
CA ASN A 113 -4.72 -11.79 -3.64
C ASN A 113 -4.13 -12.08 -5.03
N MET A 114 -2.80 -11.99 -5.19
CA MET A 114 -2.14 -12.29 -6.48
C MET A 114 -2.33 -13.76 -6.89
N VAL A 115 -2.20 -14.70 -5.96
CA VAL A 115 -2.30 -16.14 -6.24
C VAL A 115 -3.73 -16.57 -6.59
N VAL A 116 -4.74 -16.02 -5.89
CA VAL A 116 -6.15 -16.42 -6.09
C VAL A 116 -6.82 -15.67 -7.23
N ASP A 117 -6.26 -14.54 -7.68
CA ASP A 117 -6.82 -13.78 -8.79
C ASP A 117 -6.57 -14.50 -10.13
N ARG A 118 -7.66 -15.04 -10.69
CA ARG A 118 -7.69 -15.66 -12.02
C ARG A 118 -7.24 -14.70 -13.12
N HIS A 119 -7.49 -13.41 -12.94
CA HIS A 119 -7.18 -12.36 -13.90
C HIS A 119 -5.89 -11.60 -13.60
N PHE A 120 -5.09 -12.07 -12.63
CA PHE A 120 -3.77 -11.50 -12.36
C PHE A 120 -2.97 -11.38 -13.67
N PHE A 121 -2.44 -10.19 -13.94
CA PHE A 121 -2.02 -9.80 -15.28
C PHE A 121 -0.93 -10.70 -15.88
N GLU A 122 0.00 -11.21 -15.05
CA GLU A 122 1.08 -12.10 -15.50
C GLU A 122 0.65 -13.57 -15.66
N ARG A 123 -0.61 -13.92 -15.37
CA ARG A 123 -1.06 -15.31 -15.45
C ARG A 123 -1.28 -15.71 -16.92
N PRO A 124 -0.52 -16.69 -17.47
CA PRO A 124 -0.65 -17.07 -18.87
C PRO A 124 -1.87 -17.96 -19.16
N THR A 125 -2.43 -18.60 -18.12
CA THR A 125 -3.50 -19.60 -18.25
C THR A 125 -4.91 -19.00 -18.20
N ARG A 126 -5.05 -17.66 -18.20
CA ARG A 126 -6.36 -17.00 -18.17
C ARG A 126 -6.92 -16.80 -19.59
N PRO A 127 -8.26 -16.72 -19.76
CA PRO A 127 -8.83 -16.27 -21.02
C PRO A 127 -8.29 -14.89 -21.40
N ASN A 128 -7.94 -14.71 -22.67
CA ASN A 128 -7.37 -13.48 -23.22
C ASN A 128 -6.13 -13.01 -22.43
N ALA A 129 -5.29 -13.95 -21.99
CA ALA A 129 -4.00 -13.65 -21.36
C ALA A 129 -3.17 -12.71 -22.24
N PHE A 130 -2.40 -11.83 -21.61
CA PHE A 130 -1.50 -10.95 -22.36
C PHE A 130 -0.45 -11.78 -23.08
N THR A 131 -0.09 -11.38 -24.29
CA THR A 131 1.06 -11.96 -25.01
C THR A 131 2.36 -11.60 -24.31
N PHE A 132 3.45 -12.27 -24.68
CA PHE A 132 4.76 -11.93 -24.15
C PHE A 132 5.16 -10.49 -24.48
N GLU A 133 4.89 -9.99 -25.70
CA GLU A 133 5.19 -8.59 -26.05
C GLU A 133 4.36 -7.61 -25.20
N GLN A 134 3.07 -7.91 -25.00
CA GLN A 134 2.20 -7.09 -24.17
C GLN A 134 2.68 -7.03 -22.72
N LEU A 135 3.15 -8.14 -22.14
CA LEU A 135 3.70 -8.17 -20.79
C LEU A 135 5.00 -7.35 -20.66
N LEU A 136 5.86 -7.37 -21.69
CA LEU A 136 7.06 -6.51 -21.70
C LEU A 136 6.68 -5.03 -21.68
N GLU A 137 5.64 -4.63 -22.41
CA GLU A 137 5.15 -3.26 -22.40
C GLU A 137 4.49 -2.88 -21.07
N ILE A 138 3.67 -3.75 -20.46
CA ILE A 138 3.07 -3.49 -19.14
C ILE A 138 4.16 -3.26 -18.07
N ARG A 139 5.26 -4.02 -18.11
CA ARG A 139 6.33 -3.92 -17.10
C ARG A 139 7.12 -2.60 -17.16
N LYS A 140 7.02 -1.84 -18.24
CA LYS A 140 7.58 -0.48 -18.35
C LYS A 140 6.74 0.56 -17.63
N ALA A 141 5.48 0.27 -17.32
CA ALA A 141 4.58 1.23 -16.70
C ALA A 141 5.12 1.71 -15.35
N THR A 142 5.17 3.03 -15.17
CA THR A 142 5.57 3.67 -13.91
C THR A 142 4.53 4.71 -13.49
N ILE A 143 4.45 5.00 -12.19
CA ILE A 143 3.62 6.12 -11.69
C ILE A 143 4.09 7.46 -12.28
N ALA A 144 5.40 7.62 -12.52
CA ALA A 144 5.94 8.80 -13.17
C ALA A 144 5.33 9.00 -14.57
N GLN A 145 5.32 7.93 -15.38
CA GLN A 145 4.69 7.94 -16.70
C GLN A 145 3.19 8.27 -16.62
N VAL A 146 2.45 7.60 -15.73
CA VAL A 146 1.00 7.85 -15.56
C VAL A 146 0.71 9.31 -15.22
N LEU A 147 1.50 9.91 -14.32
CA LEU A 147 1.34 11.31 -13.94
C LEU A 147 1.70 12.27 -15.07
N CYS A 148 2.71 11.95 -15.88
CA CYS A 148 3.05 12.72 -17.09
C CYS A 148 1.95 12.64 -18.16
N ASP A 149 1.32 11.48 -18.34
CA ASP A 149 0.30 11.30 -19.39
C ASP A 149 -1.07 11.90 -19.00
N VAL A 150 -1.38 12.02 -17.69
CA VAL A 150 -2.68 12.50 -17.18
C VAL A 150 -2.62 13.92 -16.59
N GLY A 151 -1.45 14.38 -16.14
CA GLY A 151 -1.30 15.67 -15.47
C GLY A 151 -1.09 16.82 -16.46
N ASP A 152 -2.13 17.62 -16.73
CA ASP A 152 -2.07 18.74 -17.67
C ASP A 152 -0.91 19.74 -17.41
N THR A 153 -0.49 19.88 -16.16
CA THR A 153 0.60 20.79 -15.74
C THR A 153 1.90 20.07 -15.37
N VAL A 154 1.94 18.75 -15.48
CA VAL A 154 3.12 17.95 -15.12
C VAL A 154 4.02 17.84 -16.34
N THR A 155 5.06 18.67 -16.39
CA THR A 155 6.06 18.65 -17.47
C THR A 155 7.35 17.93 -17.09
N GLU A 156 7.64 17.83 -15.79
CA GLU A 156 8.83 17.16 -15.27
C GLU A 156 8.49 16.35 -14.02
N ILE A 157 9.13 15.19 -13.87
CA ILE A 157 8.99 14.31 -12.71
C ILE A 157 10.23 13.43 -12.55
N GLN A 158 10.48 12.93 -11.35
CA GLN A 158 11.49 11.91 -11.09
C GLN A 158 11.05 10.54 -11.65
N PRO A 159 11.94 9.76 -12.31
CA PRO A 159 11.58 8.44 -12.86
C PRO A 159 11.03 7.45 -11.83
N HIS A 160 11.58 7.44 -10.62
CA HIS A 160 11.08 6.65 -9.50
C HIS A 160 10.22 7.52 -8.57
N ALA A 161 8.95 7.73 -8.96
CA ALA A 161 8.03 8.68 -8.33
C ALA A 161 7.82 8.51 -6.81
N PHE A 162 7.93 7.29 -6.27
CA PHE A 162 7.80 7.05 -4.83
C PHE A 162 9.03 7.43 -3.99
N PHE A 163 10.18 7.64 -4.63
CA PHE A 163 11.40 8.05 -3.96
C PHE A 163 11.58 9.56 -4.06
N ARG A 164 12.23 10.14 -3.04
CA ARG A 164 12.65 11.53 -3.09
C ARG A 164 13.66 11.73 -4.22
N GLN A 165 13.72 12.95 -4.73
CA GLN A 165 14.75 13.38 -5.64
C GLN A 165 16.13 13.12 -5.02
N SER A 166 17.01 12.46 -5.77
CA SER A 166 18.35 12.09 -5.34
C SER A 166 19.23 11.80 -6.57
N LEU A 167 20.53 11.55 -6.35
CA LEU A 167 21.45 11.17 -7.42
C LEU A 167 20.95 9.89 -8.12
N GLY A 168 20.72 9.96 -9.43
CA GLY A 168 20.14 8.88 -10.24
C GLY A 168 18.60 8.85 -10.27
N ASN A 169 17.93 9.72 -9.53
CA ASN A 169 16.48 9.92 -9.54
C ASN A 169 16.13 11.41 -9.55
N GLU A 170 16.87 12.19 -10.35
CA GLU A 170 16.62 13.60 -10.56
C GLU A 170 15.33 13.82 -11.35
N MET A 171 14.78 15.04 -11.27
CA MET A 171 13.69 15.47 -12.13
C MET A 171 14.12 15.40 -13.59
N ARG A 172 13.24 14.88 -14.44
CA ARG A 172 13.42 14.80 -15.89
C ARG A 172 12.17 15.26 -16.61
N SER A 173 12.32 15.73 -17.84
CA SER A 173 11.18 16.00 -18.71
C SER A 173 10.34 14.74 -18.89
N CYS A 174 9.02 14.90 -18.92
CA CYS A 174 8.07 13.84 -19.22
C CYS A 174 8.34 13.15 -20.58
N ASP A 175 8.99 13.84 -21.52
CA ASP A 175 9.39 13.27 -22.81
C ASP A 175 10.55 12.26 -22.68
N GLN A 176 11.28 12.31 -21.57
CA GLN A 176 12.39 11.40 -21.26
C GLN A 176 11.97 10.22 -20.38
N ILE A 177 10.70 10.17 -19.96
CA ILE A 177 10.15 9.04 -19.20
C ILE A 177 9.69 7.97 -20.20
N GLU A 178 10.15 6.74 -20.02
CA GLU A 178 9.77 5.61 -20.87
C GLU A 178 8.25 5.39 -20.82
N LYS A 179 7.64 5.21 -22.00
CA LYS A 179 6.20 5.02 -22.17
C LYS A 179 5.86 3.60 -22.60
N VAL A 180 4.68 3.13 -22.18
CA VAL A 180 4.10 1.87 -22.64
C VAL A 180 3.77 1.98 -24.13
N ASN A 181 4.28 1.06 -24.97
CA ASN A 181 3.96 1.04 -26.39
C ASN A 181 2.69 0.22 -26.67
N LEU A 182 1.57 0.90 -26.89
CA LEU A 182 0.28 0.26 -27.17
C LEU A 182 0.19 -0.44 -28.53
N ASN A 183 1.20 -0.33 -29.40
CA ASN A 183 1.23 -1.10 -30.66
C ASN A 183 1.23 -2.61 -30.42
N ALA A 184 1.66 -3.10 -29.25
CA ALA A 184 1.56 -4.51 -28.87
C ALA A 184 0.10 -5.03 -28.74
N TRP A 185 -0.90 -4.14 -28.73
CA TRP A 185 -2.33 -4.48 -28.76
C TRP A 185 -2.99 -4.23 -30.11
N LYS A 186 -2.22 -3.88 -31.15
CA LYS A 186 -2.76 -3.62 -32.48
C LYS A 186 -3.43 -4.88 -33.03
N ASP A 187 -4.74 -4.81 -33.24
CA ASP A 187 -5.50 -5.87 -33.90
C ASP A 187 -5.40 -5.72 -35.42
N ILE A 188 -4.87 -6.75 -36.08
CA ILE A 188 -4.69 -6.78 -37.54
C ILE A 188 -6.01 -7.11 -38.25
N SER A 189 -6.96 -7.73 -37.55
CA SER A 189 -8.30 -8.06 -38.05
C SER A 189 -9.26 -6.86 -38.06
N CYS A 190 -8.95 -5.80 -37.30
CA CYS A 190 -9.60 -4.51 -37.40
C CYS A 190 -9.21 -3.80 -38.70
N HIS A 191 -9.75 -4.27 -39.82
CA HIS A 191 -9.72 -3.51 -41.06
C HIS A 191 -10.66 -2.31 -40.89
N TYR A 192 -10.08 -1.11 -40.78
CA TYR A 192 -10.83 0.13 -40.97
C TYR A 192 -11.38 0.12 -42.41
N ASN A 193 -12.61 -0.34 -42.57
CA ASN A 193 -13.39 -0.15 -43.79
C ASN A 193 -14.19 1.15 -43.60
N PRO A 194 -13.83 2.26 -44.27
CA PRO A 194 -14.54 3.54 -44.18
C PRO A 194 -15.96 3.53 -44.80
N GLY A 195 -16.66 2.40 -44.70
CA GLY A 195 -18.04 2.19 -45.18
C GLY A 195 -18.78 1.00 -44.55
N LYS A 196 -18.20 0.30 -43.57
CA LYS A 196 -18.89 -0.79 -42.85
C LYS A 196 -18.58 -0.73 -41.36
N VAL A 197 -19.39 0.05 -40.63
CA VAL A 197 -19.50 -0.08 -39.17
C VAL A 197 -20.66 -1.03 -38.91
N GLU A 198 -20.41 -2.33 -38.87
CA GLU A 198 -21.32 -3.26 -38.23
C GLU A 198 -20.83 -3.43 -36.78
N ILE A 199 -21.57 -2.85 -35.84
CA ILE A 199 -21.35 -3.05 -34.40
C ILE A 199 -21.72 -4.50 -34.12
N PRO A 200 -20.80 -5.36 -33.66
CA PRO A 200 -21.16 -6.72 -33.27
C PRO A 200 -22.06 -6.63 -32.04
N THR A 201 -23.35 -6.96 -32.18
CA THR A 201 -24.21 -7.19 -31.02
C THR A 201 -23.75 -8.47 -30.35
N LEU A 202 -23.00 -8.33 -29.25
CA LEU A 202 -22.68 -9.43 -28.34
C LEU A 202 -23.92 -9.81 -27.52
N TYR A 203 -24.88 -10.48 -28.17
CA TYR A 203 -25.90 -11.28 -27.49
C TYR A 203 -26.27 -12.49 -28.35
N SER A 204 -25.68 -13.64 -28.00
CA SER A 204 -26.29 -14.98 -28.09
C SER A 204 -25.46 -15.95 -27.25
#